data_AF-X1CK24-F1
#
_entry.id   AF-X1CK24-F1
#
_cell.length_a   1.000
_cell.length_b   1.000
_cell.length_c   1.000
_cell.angle_alpha   90.00
_cell.angle_beta   90.00
_cell.angle_gamma   90.00
#
_symmetry.space_group_name_H-M   'P 1'
#
loop_
_entity.id
_entity.type
_entity.pdbx_description
1 polymer ?
#
loop_
_entity_poly.entity_id
_entity_poly.type
_entity_poly.pdbx_seq_one_letter_code
_entity_poly.pdbx_strand_id
1 'polypeptide(L)'
;MREEIIQPDRGTNLRKNGNEELKLIIDSESLKKIFLVNGTSFFTQHLKEANLIVKPNNFYMVINKWDKDVKVKYSTNIANHKIIYQPYKYEFSKKEIINPVGFSRR
;
A
#
# COMPACT_ATOMS: atom_id res chain seq x y z
N MET A 1 4.56 6.54 -16.36
CA MET A 1 4.22 7.06 -15.02
C MET A 1 2.83 6.57 -14.68
N ARG A 2 2.63 5.93 -13.52
CA ARG A 2 1.29 5.48 -13.09
C ARG A 2 0.88 6.29 -11.87
N GLU A 3 -0.41 6.53 -11.73
CA GLU A 3 -0.99 7.24 -10.58
C GLU A 3 -2.01 6.30 -9.93
N GLU A 4 -2.11 6.34 -8.60
CA GLU A 4 -3.13 5.63 -7.83
C GLU A 4 -3.85 6.63 -6.94
N ILE A 5 -5.19 6.54 -6.89
CA ILE A 5 -6.03 7.27 -5.93
C ILE A 5 -6.36 6.28 -4.81
N ILE A 6 -6.07 6.68 -3.57
CA ILE A 6 -6.31 5.88 -2.38
C ILE A 6 -7.46 6.53 -1.62
N GLN A 7 -8.60 5.85 -1.55
CA GLN A 7 -9.76 6.32 -0.78
C GLN A 7 -9.47 6.33 0.73
N PRO A 8 -10.29 7.06 1.53
CA PRO A 8 -10.18 7.05 2.98
C PRO A 8 -10.12 5.63 3.57
N ASP A 9 -9.24 5.44 4.55
CA ASP A 9 -8.98 4.16 5.23
C ASP A 9 -8.56 2.99 4.32
N ARG A 10 -8.17 3.28 3.07
CA ARG A 10 -7.65 2.27 2.15
C ARG A 10 -6.15 2.34 2.01
N GLY A 11 -5.55 1.28 1.47
CA GLY A 11 -4.15 1.27 1.07
C GLY A 11 -3.93 0.78 -0.34
N THR A 12 -2.73 0.99 -0.85
CA THR A 12 -2.29 0.36 -2.11
C THR A 12 -1.99 -1.12 -1.89
N ASN A 13 -1.74 -1.87 -2.98
CA ASN A 13 -1.17 -3.21 -2.83
C ASN A 13 0.23 -3.10 -2.21
N LEU A 14 0.58 -4.05 -1.35
CA LEU A 14 1.96 -4.24 -0.93
C LEU A 14 2.74 -4.81 -2.12
N ARG A 15 3.74 -4.06 -2.57
CA ARG A 15 4.56 -4.42 -3.74
C ARG A 15 6.01 -4.55 -3.36
N LYS A 16 6.75 -5.38 -4.09
CA LYS A 16 8.21 -5.37 -4.09
C LYS A 16 8.67 -4.44 -5.21
N ASN A 17 9.49 -3.45 -4.86
CA ASN A 17 10.12 -2.56 -5.81
C ASN A 17 11.08 -3.32 -6.74
N GLY A 18 11.33 -2.76 -7.92
CA GLY A 18 12.28 -3.30 -8.90
C GLY A 18 13.74 -3.06 -8.50
N ASN A 19 14.62 -3.02 -9.51
CA ASN A 19 16.07 -2.90 -9.32
C ASN A 19 16.56 -1.45 -9.17
N GLU A 20 15.68 -0.47 -9.36
CA GLU A 20 15.99 0.96 -9.28
C GLU A 20 15.26 1.60 -8.11
N GLU A 21 15.77 2.75 -7.65
CA GLU A 21 15.07 3.54 -6.64
C GLU A 21 13.73 4.05 -7.19
N LEU A 22 12.70 3.92 -6.36
CA LEU A 22 11.37 4.41 -6.66
C LEU A 22 11.05 5.58 -5.74
N LYS A 23 10.73 6.75 -6.30
CA LYS A 23 10.22 7.90 -5.54
C LYS A 23 8.69 7.90 -5.59
N LEU A 24 8.08 7.89 -4.41
CA LEU A 24 6.66 8.15 -4.22
C LEU A 24 6.46 9.67 -4.18
N ILE A 25 5.51 10.18 -4.95
CA ILE A 25 5.19 11.61 -5.02
C ILE A 25 3.77 11.76 -4.48
N ILE A 26 3.67 12.40 -3.33
CA ILE A 26 2.43 12.60 -2.56
C ILE A 26 2.41 14.06 -2.13
N ASP A 27 1.23 14.67 -2.14
CA ASP A 27 1.07 16.05 -1.69
C ASP A 27 1.49 16.22 -0.22
N SER A 28 2.10 17.35 0.10
CA SER A 28 2.68 17.61 1.42
C SER A 28 1.65 17.64 2.54
N GLU A 29 0.42 18.09 2.27
CA GLU A 29 -0.68 18.07 3.23
C GLU A 29 -1.06 16.62 3.58
N SER A 30 -1.04 15.74 2.58
CA SER A 30 -1.38 14.33 2.72
C SER A 30 -0.33 13.53 3.51
N LEU A 31 0.94 13.95 3.54
CA LEU A 31 2.00 13.20 4.24
C LEU A 31 1.75 13.00 5.74
N LYS A 32 1.07 13.95 6.39
CA LYS A 32 0.70 13.84 7.82
C LYS A 32 -0.48 12.90 8.06
N LYS A 33 -1.13 12.44 6.99
CA LYS A 33 -2.39 11.70 7.00
C LYS A 33 -2.28 10.35 6.28
N ILE A 34 -1.06 9.86 6.04
CA ILE A 34 -0.81 8.53 5.51
C ILE A 34 0.08 7.72 6.46
N PHE A 35 -0.03 6.40 6.36
CA PHE A 35 1.02 5.49 6.82
C PHE A 35 1.79 4.94 5.62
N LEU A 36 3.06 4.61 5.84
CA LEU A 36 3.94 4.09 4.80
C LEU A 36 4.68 2.85 5.28
N VAL A 37 4.52 1.75 4.56
CA VAL A 37 5.49 0.64 4.59
C VAL A 37 6.58 0.96 3.58
N ASN A 38 7.84 0.93 4.00
CA ASN A 38 9.01 1.06 3.12
C ASN A 38 10.15 0.18 3.64
N GLY A 39 10.42 -0.93 2.94
CA GLY A 39 11.32 -1.98 3.38
C GLY A 39 10.81 -2.64 4.65
N THR A 40 11.64 -2.67 5.68
CA THR A 40 11.32 -3.16 7.02
C THR A 40 10.70 -2.10 7.93
N SER A 41 10.59 -0.85 7.45
CA SER A 41 10.11 0.27 8.23
C SER A 41 8.62 0.50 8.01
N PHE A 42 7.91 0.80 9.09
CA PHE A 42 6.53 1.24 9.07
C PHE A 42 6.42 2.63 9.70
N PHE A 43 6.11 3.63 8.89
CA PHE A 43 5.99 5.02 9.31
C PHE A 43 4.52 5.35 9.54
N THR A 44 4.18 5.76 10.76
CA THR A 44 2.82 6.20 11.13
C THR A 44 2.73 7.69 11.39
N GLN A 45 3.86 8.35 11.62
CA GLN A 45 3.98 9.77 11.95
C GLN A 45 5.31 10.32 11.40
N HIS A 46 5.42 11.65 11.36
CA HIS A 46 6.65 12.37 11.01
C HIS A 46 7.28 11.96 9.67
N LEU A 47 6.44 11.57 8.69
CA LEU A 47 6.88 11.28 7.34
C LEU A 47 7.55 12.51 6.71
N LYS A 48 8.77 12.31 6.22
CA LYS A 48 9.55 13.27 5.45
C LYS A 48 9.68 12.78 4.02
N GLU A 49 10.01 13.67 3.10
CA GLU A 49 10.22 13.33 1.69
C GLU A 49 11.27 12.23 1.49
N ALA A 50 12.32 12.20 2.33
CA ALA A 50 13.34 11.14 2.28
C ALA A 50 12.76 9.74 2.54
N ASN A 51 11.67 9.62 3.30
CA ASN A 51 11.01 8.34 3.55
C ASN A 51 10.23 7.84 2.32
N LEU A 52 9.92 8.71 1.35
CA LEU A 52 9.21 8.38 0.11
C LEU A 52 10.11 7.75 -0.95
N ILE A 53 11.40 7.55 -0.66
CA ILE A 53 12.34 6.86 -1.53
C ILE A 53 12.37 5.38 -1.13
N VAL A 54 11.83 4.53 -2.00
CA VAL A 54 11.86 3.08 -1.84
C VAL A 54 13.11 2.54 -2.52
N LYS A 55 13.96 1.86 -1.74
CA LYS A 55 15.19 1.25 -2.25
C LYS A 55 14.90 0.08 -3.20
N PRO A 56 15.85 -0.31 -4.06
CA PRO A 56 15.72 -1.49 -4.89
C PRO A 56 15.34 -2.73 -4.07
N ASN A 57 14.48 -3.58 -4.62
CA ASN A 57 14.03 -4.83 -4.02
C ASN A 57 13.29 -4.73 -2.67
N ASN A 58 13.07 -3.52 -2.14
CA ASN A 58 12.32 -3.33 -0.90
C ASN A 58 10.80 -3.36 -1.14
N PHE A 59 10.07 -3.68 -0.07
CA PHE A 59 8.62 -3.65 -0.09
C PHE A 59 8.09 -2.25 0.15
N TYR A 60 6.93 -1.92 -0.42
CA TYR A 60 6.28 -0.66 -0.13
C TYR A 60 4.76 -0.74 -0.24
N MET A 61 4.09 0.07 0.57
CA MET A 61 2.63 0.24 0.59
C MET A 61 2.31 1.59 1.20
N VAL A 62 1.37 2.31 0.61
CA VAL A 62 0.84 3.58 1.15
C VAL A 62 -0.57 3.32 1.66
N ILE A 63 -0.87 3.77 2.87
CA ILE A 63 -2.17 3.63 3.51
C ILE A 63 -2.70 5.03 3.79
N ASN A 64 -3.88 5.35 3.27
CA ASN A 64 -4.56 6.60 3.52
C ASN A 64 -5.29 6.55 4.87
N LYS A 65 -4.93 7.48 5.76
CA LYS A 65 -5.58 7.72 7.06
C LYS A 65 -6.23 9.11 7.14
N TRP A 66 -6.40 9.75 6.00
CA TRP A 66 -7.19 10.95 5.86
C TRP A 66 -8.66 10.63 5.60
N ASP A 67 -9.52 11.62 5.76
CA ASP A 67 -10.94 11.60 5.41
C ASP A 67 -11.19 11.96 3.92
N LYS A 68 -10.12 12.27 3.18
CA LYS A 68 -10.15 12.58 1.74
C LYS A 68 -9.31 11.60 0.93
N ASP A 69 -9.58 11.54 -0.37
CA ASP A 69 -8.76 10.78 -1.31
C ASP A 69 -7.32 11.31 -1.35
N VAL A 70 -6.35 10.38 -1.32
CA VAL A 70 -4.93 10.69 -1.46
C VAL A 70 -4.43 10.20 -2.81
N LYS A 71 -3.81 11.10 -3.57
CA LYS A 71 -3.17 10.78 -4.84
C LYS A 71 -1.70 10.42 -4.63
N VAL A 72 -1.31 9.25 -5.11
CA VAL A 72 0.09 8.80 -5.13
C VAL A 72 0.55 8.67 -6.57
N LYS A 73 1.62 9.38 -6.93
CA LYS A 73 2.33 9.17 -8.19
C LYS A 73 3.65 8.46 -7.95
N TYR A 74 4.12 7.78 -8.98
CA TYR A 74 5.36 7.01 -8.95
C TYR A 74 6.35 7.61 -9.95
N SER A 75 7.63 7.74 -9.57
CA SER A 75 8.67 8.23 -10.50
C SER A 75 8.86 7.33 -11.72
N THR A 76 8.58 6.03 -11.58
CA THR A 76 8.69 5.02 -12.65
C THR A 76 7.37 4.26 -12.84
N ASN A 77 7.29 3.44 -13.89
CA ASN A 77 6.12 2.58 -14.10
C ASN A 77 6.17 1.37 -13.17
N ILE A 78 5.19 1.25 -12.28
CA ILE A 78 5.11 0.17 -11.29
C ILE A 78 4.23 -1.02 -11.73
N ALA A 79 3.75 -1.05 -12.98
CA ALA A 79 2.82 -2.08 -13.45
C ALA A 79 3.39 -3.52 -13.34
N ASN A 80 4.71 -3.66 -13.49
CA ASN A 80 5.41 -4.94 -13.44
C ASN A 80 5.98 -5.28 -12.06
N HIS A 81 5.75 -4.42 -11.05
CA HIS A 81 6.21 -4.71 -9.69
C HIS A 81 5.46 -5.91 -9.12
N LYS A 82 6.20 -6.83 -8.50
CA LYS A 82 5.60 -8.03 -7.89
C LYS A 82 4.66 -7.60 -6.76
N ILE A 83 3.41 -8.01 -6.84
CA ILE A 83 2.44 -7.81 -5.77
C ILE A 83 2.64 -8.92 -4.73
N ILE A 84 2.90 -8.53 -3.49
CA ILE A 84 3.10 -9.42 -2.34
C ILE A 84 1.79 -9.64 -1.60
N TYR A 85 0.98 -8.59 -1.47
CA TYR A 85 -0.31 -8.65 -0.82
C TYR A 85 -1.31 -7.69 -1.47
N GLN A 86 -2.55 -8.17 -1.62
CA GLN A 86 -3.68 -7.44 -2.18
C GLN A 86 -4.79 -7.34 -1.11
N PRO A 87 -4.86 -6.23 -0.35
CA PRO A 87 -5.78 -6.11 0.79
C PRO A 87 -7.25 -6.34 0.46
N TYR A 88 -7.65 -6.06 -0.78
CA TYR A 88 -9.04 -6.04 -1.22
C TYR A 88 -9.36 -7.11 -2.27
N LYS A 89 -8.48 -8.10 -2.45
CA LYS A 89 -8.63 -9.14 -3.48
C LYS A 89 -9.99 -9.83 -3.46
N TYR A 90 -10.56 -10.00 -2.26
CA TYR A 90 -11.80 -10.73 -2.02
C TYR A 90 -12.94 -9.84 -1.51
N GLU A 91 -12.80 -8.51 -1.56
CA GLU A 91 -13.77 -7.56 -0.99
C GLU A 91 -15.19 -7.78 -1.56
N PHE A 92 -15.27 -8.01 -2.87
CA PHE A 92 -16.53 -8.23 -3.59
C PHE A 92 -16.79 -9.72 -3.90
N SER A 93 -15.96 -10.63 -3.36
CA SER A 93 -16.17 -12.05 -3.58
C SER A 93 -17.40 -12.53 -2.81
N LYS A 94 -18.09 -13.54 -3.37
CA LYS A 94 -19.18 -14.21 -2.67
C LYS A 94 -18.62 -14.85 -1.40
N LYS A 95 -19.17 -14.48 -0.25
CA LYS A 95 -18.80 -15.06 1.05
C LYS A 95 -19.62 -16.32 1.27
N GLU A 96 -18.94 -17.43 1.51
CA GLU A 96 -19.61 -18.67 1.93
C GLU A 96 -19.93 -18.62 3.43
N ILE A 97 -21.07 -19.19 3.80
CA ILE A 97 -21.43 -19.38 5.20
C ILE A 97 -20.68 -20.62 5.68
N ILE A 98 -19.67 -20.39 6.51
CA ILE A 98 -18.87 -21.47 7.09
C ILE A 98 -19.65 -22.10 8.23
N ASN A 99 -19.95 -23.40 8.16
CA ASN A 99 -20.50 -24.13 9.31
C ASN A 99 -19.37 -24.49 10.29
N PRO A 100 -19.32 -23.89 11.50
CA PRO A 100 -18.22 -24.12 12.44
C PRO A 100 -18.12 -25.57 12.92
N VAL A 101 -19.22 -26.33 12.87
CA VAL A 101 -19.26 -27.74 13.31
C VAL A 101 -18.31 -28.60 12.48
N GLY A 102 -18.09 -28.28 11.21
CA GLY A 102 -17.15 -28.98 10.32
C GLY A 102 -15.66 -28.75 10.63
N PHE A 103 -15.33 -27.82 11.52
CA PHE A 103 -13.96 -27.51 11.94
C PHE A 103 -13.61 -28.13 13.31
N SER A 104 -14.53 -28.90 13.89
CA SER A 104 -14.23 -29.69 15.08
C SER A 104 -13.09 -30.67 14.75
N ARG A 105 -11.96 -30.52 15.44
CA ARG A 105 -10.83 -31.45 15.34
C ARG A 105 -11.33 -32.84 15.76
N ARG A 106 -11.14 -33.84 14.90
CA ARG A 106 -11.13 -35.24 15.33
C ARG A 106 -9.92 -35.50 16.21
#